data_AF-A0A2H5ZPJ2-F1
#
_entry.id   AF-A0A2H5ZPJ2-F1
#
_cell.length_a   1.000
_cell.length_b   1.000
_cell.length_c   1.000
_cell.angle_alpha   90.00
_cell.angle_beta   90.00
_cell.angle_gamma   90.00
#
_symmetry.space_group_name_H-M   'P 1'
#
loop_
_entity.id
_entity.type
_entity.pdbx_description
1 polymer ?
#
loop_
_entity_poly.entity_id
_entity_poly.type
_entity_poly.pdbx_seq_one_letter_code
_entity_poly.pdbx_strand_id
1 'polypeptide(L)' 'MMKRWLLGSLLGGALICAAPSAWAVRHGPCASDIEKFCQDVKPGKGRYRACLKAHESELSDACKKHLEQPQKHMRWHKR' A
#
# COMPACT_ATOMS: atom_id res chain seq x y z
N MET A 1 -1.02 9.56 -42.66
CA MET A 1 -2.31 8.88 -42.90
C MET A 1 -2.78 8.32 -41.54
N MET A 2 -3.41 9.04 -40.60
CA MET A 2 -4.58 9.91 -40.67
C MET A 2 -5.71 9.32 -41.51
N LYS A 3 -6.57 8.49 -40.88
CA LYS A 3 -8.03 8.64 -40.92
C LYS A 3 -8.75 7.53 -40.14
N ARG A 4 -9.67 7.99 -39.27
CA ARG A 4 -11.01 7.41 -39.08
C ARG A 4 -11.22 6.31 -38.01
N TRP A 5 -11.04 6.66 -36.73
CA TRP A 5 -11.85 6.09 -35.63
C TRP A 5 -12.49 7.18 -34.75
N LEU A 6 -12.75 8.35 -35.37
CA LEU A 6 -13.42 9.53 -34.79
C LEU A 6 -14.96 9.44 -34.87
N LEU A 7 -15.54 8.26 -34.63
CA LEU A 7 -16.99 8.07 -34.60
C LEU A 7 -17.38 7.05 -33.51
N GLY A 8 -16.94 7.32 -32.29
CA GLY A 8 -17.47 6.71 -31.05
C GLY A 8 -17.97 7.83 -30.15
N SER A 9 -19.00 8.53 -30.60
CA SER A 9 -19.61 9.67 -29.91
C SER A 9 -20.13 9.28 -28.52
N LEU A 10 -19.73 10.09 -27.53
CA LEU A 10 -20.59 10.68 -26.50
C LEU A 10 -21.79 9.82 -26.07
N LEU A 11 -21.65 9.06 -24.98
CA LEU A 11 -22.74 8.72 -24.06
C LEU A 11 -22.11 8.19 -22.76
N GLY A 12 -22.22 8.96 -21.67
CA GLY A 12 -22.09 8.43 -20.31
C GLY A 12 -20.94 8.98 -19.46
N GLY A 13 -21.16 10.16 -18.89
CA GLY A 13 -20.70 10.57 -17.54
C GLY A 13 -19.29 10.17 -17.08
N ALA A 14 -18.30 11.00 -17.40
CA ALA A 14 -17.10 11.11 -16.56
C ALA A 14 -17.40 12.03 -15.36
N LEU A 15 -18.29 11.60 -14.45
CA LEU A 15 -18.44 12.21 -13.14
C LEU A 15 -18.23 11.13 -12.07
N ILE A 16 -17.06 11.21 -11.45
CA ILE A 16 -16.76 10.71 -10.11
C ILE A 16 -16.76 9.19 -9.95
N CYS A 17 -15.59 8.59 -10.19
CA CYS A 17 -15.08 7.61 -9.24
C CYS A 17 -13.96 8.32 -8.47
N ALA A 18 -14.33 9.23 -7.57
CA ALA A 18 -13.49 9.48 -6.40
C ALA A 18 -13.43 8.14 -5.67
N ALA A 19 -12.45 7.30 -6.01
CA ALA A 19 -12.18 6.11 -5.24
C ALA A 19 -11.85 6.61 -3.84
N PRO A 20 -12.73 6.40 -2.83
CA PRO A 20 -12.28 6.58 -1.45
C PRO A 20 -11.04 5.70 -1.36
N SER A 21 -9.94 6.28 -0.90
CA SER A 21 -8.65 5.62 -0.80
C SER A 21 -8.82 4.33 -0.01
N ALA A 22 -9.11 3.26 -0.73
CA ALA A 22 -9.40 1.96 -0.17
C ALA A 22 -8.08 1.48 0.40
N TRP A 23 -8.09 1.33 1.71
CA TRP A 23 -6.96 1.02 2.55
C TRP A 23 -6.37 -0.25 1.97
N ALA A 24 -5.13 -0.15 1.46
CA ALA A 24 -4.47 -1.31 0.90
C ALA A 24 -4.35 -2.35 2.01
N VAL A 25 -5.15 -3.42 1.93
CA VAL A 25 -5.16 -4.52 2.89
C VAL A 25 -3.72 -4.98 3.07
N ARG A 26 -3.22 -4.83 4.29
CA ARG A 26 -1.87 -5.25 4.64
C ARG A 26 -1.91 -6.73 4.92
N HIS A 27 -1.08 -7.48 4.20
CA HIS A 27 -0.83 -8.87 4.51
C HIS A 27 0.53 -8.99 5.20
N GLY A 28 0.58 -9.80 6.26
CA GLY A 28 1.79 -10.08 7.01
C GLY A 28 1.64 -9.87 8.52
N PRO A 29 2.71 -10.15 9.29
CA PRO A 29 2.68 -10.16 10.76
C PRO A 29 2.42 -8.79 11.39
N CYS A 30 2.62 -7.69 10.65
CA CYS A 30 2.36 -6.33 11.10
C CYS A 30 1.00 -5.77 10.63
N ALA A 31 0.15 -6.57 9.97
CA ALA A 31 -1.11 -6.08 9.40
C ALA A 31 -2.01 -5.43 10.46
N SER A 32 -2.28 -6.15 11.55
CA SER A 32 -3.15 -5.67 12.63
C SER A 32 -2.57 -4.49 13.38
N ASP A 33 -1.24 -4.42 13.55
CA ASP A 33 -0.58 -3.27 14.18
C ASP A 33 -0.66 -2.03 13.28
N ILE A 34 -0.54 -2.21 11.96
CA ILE A 34 -0.69 -1.13 10.99
C ILE A 34 -2.12 -0.57 11.01
N GLU A 35 -3.13 -1.44 11.11
CA GLU A 35 -4.53 -1.00 11.19
C GLU A 35 -4.81 -0.25 12.48
N LYS A 36 -4.18 -0.62 13.59
CA LYS A 36 -4.37 0.03 14.90
C LYS A 36 -3.63 1.37 15.01
N PHE A 37 -2.36 1.43 14.60
CA PHE A 37 -1.48 2.57 14.87
C PHE A 37 -1.23 3.44 13.64
N CYS A 38 -1.34 2.88 12.43
CA CYS A 38 -0.87 3.53 11.21
C CYS A 38 -1.96 3.67 10.13
N GLN A 39 -3.25 3.65 10.52
CA GLN A 39 -4.39 3.74 9.60
C GLN A 39 -4.34 4.97 8.67
N ASP A 40 -3.86 6.11 9.18
CA ASP A 40 -3.77 7.38 8.44
C ASP A 40 -2.49 7.51 7.58
N VAL A 41 -1.59 6.53 7.67
CA VAL A 41 -0.31 6.57 6.96
C VAL A 41 -0.51 6.14 5.52
N LYS A 42 -0.04 6.96 4.56
CA LYS A 42 -0.16 6.61 3.14
C LYS A 42 0.77 5.44 2.74
N PRO A 43 0.28 4.44 1.97
CA PRO A 43 1.08 3.34 1.41
C PRO A 43 2.33 3.80 0.64
N GLY A 44 3.36 2.95 0.70
CA GLY A 44 4.63 3.12 -0.02
C GLY A 44 5.75 3.79 0.78
N LYS A 45 6.93 3.83 0.14
CA LYS A 45 8.15 4.53 0.60
C LYS A 45 8.58 4.21 2.05
N GLY A 46 8.25 3.02 2.56
CA GLY A 46 8.60 2.62 3.92
C GLY A 46 7.91 3.40 5.04
N ARG A 47 6.89 4.23 4.75
CA ARG A 47 6.23 5.07 5.77
C ARG A 47 5.63 4.26 6.92
N TYR A 48 5.09 3.08 6.64
CA TYR A 48 4.58 2.20 7.69
C TYR A 48 5.67 1.64 8.58
N ARG A 49 6.89 1.40 8.07
CA ARG A 49 8.00 1.00 8.95
C ARG A 49 8.35 2.12 9.91
N ALA A 50 8.34 3.37 9.44
CA ALA A 50 8.59 4.53 10.29
C ALA A 50 7.50 4.69 11.36
N CYS A 51 6.23 4.56 10.98
CA CYS A 51 5.11 4.62 11.92
C CYS A 51 5.16 3.48 12.96
N LEU A 52 5.33 2.23 12.51
CA LEU A 52 5.47 1.09 13.42
C LEU A 52 6.67 1.24 14.36
N LYS A 53 7.78 1.81 13.89
CA LYS A 53 8.94 2.07 14.74
C LYS A 53 8.66 3.11 15.82
N ALA A 54 7.81 4.10 15.56
CA ALA A 54 7.38 5.05 16.58
C ALA A 54 6.52 4.41 17.67
N HIS A 55 5.80 3.33 17.33
CA HIS A 55 4.98 2.54 18.26
C HIS A 55 5.63 1.22 18.65
N GLU A 56 6.96 1.09 18.55
CA GLU A 56 7.64 -0.20 18.65
C GLU A 56 7.34 -0.96 19.95
N SER A 57 7.13 -0.26 21.06
CA SER A 57 6.78 -0.81 22.37
C SER A 57 5.38 -1.43 22.40
N GLU A 58 4.44 -0.85 21.66
CA GLU A 58 3.01 -1.21 21.62
C GLU A 58 2.69 -2.26 20.56
N LEU A 59 3.65 -2.58 19.68
CA LEU A 59 3.47 -3.59 18.64
C LEU A 59 3.33 -5.01 19.21
N SER A 60 2.61 -5.84 18.48
CA SER A 60 2.60 -7.29 18.68
C SER A 60 4.00 -7.90 18.58
N ASP A 61 4.26 -8.98 19.32
CA ASP A 61 5.52 -9.73 19.25
C ASP A 61 5.81 -10.24 17.83
N ALA A 62 4.77 -10.60 17.09
CA ALA A 62 4.87 -11.04 15.71
C ALA A 62 5.42 -9.93 14.81
N CYS A 63 4.93 -8.69 14.97
CA CYS A 63 5.41 -7.56 14.20
C CYS A 63 6.81 -7.12 14.63
N LYS A 64 7.12 -7.08 15.94
CA LYS A 64 8.47 -6.80 16.46
C LYS A 64 9.51 -7.73 15.83
N LYS A 65 9.28 -9.03 15.92
CA LYS A 65 10.14 -10.05 15.30
C LYS A 65 10.30 -9.84 13.80
N HIS A 66 9.24 -9.43 13.11
CA HIS A 66 9.29 -9.17 11.67
C HIS A 66 10.06 -7.88 11.31
N LEU A 67 10.00 -6.85 12.14
CA LEU A 67 10.77 -5.63 11.96
C LEU A 67 12.27 -5.85 12.18
N GLU A 68 12.62 -6.75 13.10
CA GLU A 68 14.00 -7.20 13.34
C GLU A 68 14.55 -8.05 12.20
N GLN A 69 13.69 -8.70 11.40
CA GLN A 69 14.16 -9.45 10.25
C GLN A 69 14.60 -8.50 9.13
N PRO A 70 15.86 -8.60 8.65
CA PRO A 70 16.26 -7.89 7.44
C PRO A 70 15.36 -8.36 6.30
N GLN A 71 14.74 -7.43 5.58
CA GLN A 71 13.83 -7.76 4.49
C GLN A 71 14.57 -8.52 3.39
N LYS A 72 14.49 -9.86 3.41
CA LYS A 72 15.13 -10.76 2.43
C LYS A 72 14.43 -10.76 1.06
N HIS A 73 13.78 -9.67 0.65
CA HIS A 73 13.07 -9.64 -0.63
C HIS A 73 14.00 -9.59 -1.85
N MET A 74 15.29 -9.28 -1.73
CA MET A 74 16.10 -9.03 -2.93
C MET A 74 17.23 -10.03 -3.14
N ARG A 75 16.88 -11.27 -3.50
CA ARG A 75 17.80 -12.16 -4.22
C ARG A 75 17.08 -12.99 -5.28
N TRP A 76 16.29 -12.32 -6.12
CA TRP A 76 15.76 -12.95 -7.34
C TRP A 76 15.95 -12.10 -8.61
N HIS A 77 16.05 -10.77 -8.50
CA HIS A 77 16.34 -9.87 -9.63
C HIS A 77 17.83 -9.79 -10.06
N LYS A 78 18.69 -10.68 -9.54
CA LYS A 78 20.12 -10.71 -9.84
C LYS A 78 20.55 -12.12 -10.31
N ARG A 79 19.87 -12.64 -11.31
CA ARG A 79 20.33 -13.73 -12.19
C ARG A 79 20.06 -13.33 -13.62
#